data_AF-A0A2E2XEB3-F1
#
_entry.id   AF-A0A2E2XEB3-F1
#
_cell.length_a   1.000
_cell.length_b   1.000
_cell.length_c   1.000
_cell.angle_alpha   90.00
_cell.angle_beta   90.00
_cell.angle_gamma   90.00
#
_symmetry.space_group_name_H-M   'P 1'
#
loop_
_entity.id
_entity.type
_entity.pdbx_description
1 polymer ?
#
loop_
_entity_poly.entity_id
_entity_poly.type
_entity_poly.pdbx_seq_one_letter_code
_entity_poly.pdbx_strand_id
1 'polypeptide(L)'
;MSDIYQFYAFLWPKETDIYSLLPKPDGRFRAIYTGSVDSRTLGAHALGIAPLFDEFLIINPMANANNVNPEFSPVEQPNQYMYQALKDIMFILSLEPLIANNLVNVISDPGNFDLYLQREMMVMAKQRGTSTSISPRDKKLHFHLATEDLLNSTHMMPHDVKKRMFMYEFGMPEELAEETLKDLQAVATSSPLMELQPIPTGEGQLIMSSIAPNYEMSLFIAQVTGSVIVTDSETRWTEFEATQHREQGVANHPWSSLYGTLDSMPLDYDAIDLWKKSSKREYTNTREFMKAADRLVVNEDTSVNQIDRLVKFSTEVTENLNNLPSEDMAPFQVLSPLGGFYDTNVQRLLLKSSCEHYIDKVRSVYRVGF
;
A
#
# COMPACT_ATOMS: atom_id res chain seq x y z
N MET A 1 12.57 -22.97 2.63
CA MET A 1 12.73 -21.49 2.65
C MET A 1 13.59 -21.00 1.49
N SER A 2 14.84 -21.46 1.36
CA SER A 2 15.73 -21.06 0.25
C SER A 2 15.08 -21.26 -1.14
N ASP A 3 14.45 -22.41 -1.38
CA ASP A 3 13.76 -22.72 -2.64
C ASP A 3 12.68 -21.70 -3.05
N ILE A 4 11.95 -21.11 -2.08
CA ILE A 4 10.88 -20.15 -2.35
C ILE A 4 11.46 -18.84 -2.87
N TYR A 5 12.50 -18.33 -2.22
CA TYR A 5 13.19 -17.12 -2.67
C TYR A 5 14.00 -17.36 -3.93
N GLN A 6 14.54 -18.56 -4.14
CA GLN A 6 15.19 -18.93 -5.38
C GLN A 6 14.19 -18.95 -6.54
N PHE A 7 12.99 -19.49 -6.32
CA PHE A 7 11.92 -19.45 -7.31
C PHE A 7 11.47 -18.02 -7.61
N TYR A 8 11.27 -17.19 -6.58
CA TYR A 8 10.91 -15.78 -6.79
C TYR A 8 11.99 -15.00 -7.55
N ALA A 9 13.27 -15.22 -7.21
CA ALA A 9 14.40 -14.64 -7.93
C ALA A 9 14.50 -15.14 -9.38
N PHE A 10 14.12 -16.38 -9.65
CA PHE A 10 14.03 -16.92 -10.99
C PHE A 10 12.90 -16.28 -11.81
N LEU A 11 11.74 -16.03 -11.19
CA LEU A 11 10.62 -15.33 -11.86
C LEU A 11 10.96 -13.87 -12.17
N TRP A 12 11.79 -13.23 -11.35
CA TRP A 12 12.16 -11.82 -11.49
C TRP A 12 13.69 -11.63 -11.64
N PRO A 13 14.28 -11.97 -12.80
CA PRO A 13 15.67 -11.64 -13.10
C PRO A 13 15.95 -10.13 -13.04
N LYS A 14 17.20 -9.73 -12.76
CA LYS A 14 17.58 -8.30 -12.69
C LYS A 14 17.38 -7.57 -14.02
N GLU A 15 17.56 -8.31 -15.10
CA GLU A 15 17.50 -7.82 -16.48
C GLU A 15 16.06 -7.70 -16.98
N THR A 16 15.06 -8.01 -16.14
CA THR A 16 13.65 -7.85 -16.47
C THR A 16 13.38 -6.40 -16.84
N ASP A 17 12.88 -6.17 -18.05
CA ASP A 17 12.33 -4.87 -18.44
C ASP A 17 10.99 -4.66 -17.71
N ILE A 18 11.09 -4.20 -16.46
CA ILE A 18 9.93 -3.95 -15.60
C ILE A 18 8.97 -2.95 -16.23
N TYR A 19 9.47 -1.99 -17.01
CA TYR A 19 8.63 -0.98 -17.63
C TYR A 19 7.72 -1.61 -18.68
N SER A 20 8.17 -2.60 -19.46
CA SER A 20 7.32 -3.32 -20.41
C SER A 20 6.15 -4.07 -19.74
N LEU A 21 6.32 -4.49 -18.49
CA LEU A 21 5.34 -5.28 -17.74
C LEU A 21 4.32 -4.43 -16.96
N LEU A 22 4.66 -3.17 -16.68
CA LEU A 22 3.73 -2.26 -16.02
C LEU A 22 2.55 -1.92 -16.95
N PRO A 23 1.31 -1.83 -16.40
CA PRO A 23 0.17 -1.32 -17.14
C PRO A 23 0.47 0.04 -17.76
N LYS A 24 -0.08 0.31 -18.95
CA LYS A 24 0.11 1.58 -19.67
C LYS A 24 -1.06 2.53 -19.44
N PRO A 25 -0.88 3.84 -19.63
CA PRO A 25 -1.99 4.80 -19.61
C PRO A 25 -2.91 4.52 -20.81
N ASP A 26 -3.95 3.73 -20.57
CA ASP A 26 -4.87 3.17 -21.58
C ASP A 26 -6.31 3.68 -21.42
N GLY A 27 -6.51 4.67 -20.53
CA GLY A 27 -7.81 5.27 -20.23
C GLY A 27 -8.66 4.47 -19.26
N ARG A 28 -8.18 3.33 -18.74
CA ARG A 28 -8.87 2.62 -17.64
C ARG A 28 -8.78 3.44 -16.37
N PHE A 29 -9.84 3.39 -15.54
CA PHE A 29 -9.81 4.05 -14.24
C PHE A 29 -9.00 3.22 -13.24
N ARG A 30 -7.68 3.41 -13.26
CA ARG A 30 -6.70 2.66 -12.49
C ARG A 30 -6.28 3.42 -11.24
N ALA A 31 -6.04 2.71 -10.14
CA ALA A 31 -5.46 3.26 -8.92
C ALA A 31 -4.21 2.49 -8.49
N ILE A 32 -3.25 3.19 -7.88
CA ILE A 32 -2.12 2.59 -7.14
C ILE A 32 -2.28 2.88 -5.66
N TYR A 33 -2.25 1.83 -4.85
CA TYR A 33 -2.27 1.96 -3.39
C TYR A 33 -0.88 2.33 -2.85
N THR A 34 -0.84 3.33 -1.97
CA THR A 34 0.32 3.67 -1.13
C THR A 34 -0.09 3.67 0.33
N GLY A 35 0.53 2.81 1.11
CA GLY A 35 0.18 2.59 2.50
C GLY A 35 0.88 1.37 3.07
N SER A 36 0.38 0.83 4.18
CA SER A 36 0.97 -0.35 4.82
C SER A 36 0.71 -1.60 3.98
N VAL A 37 1.77 -2.20 3.43
CA VAL A 37 1.70 -3.46 2.67
C VAL A 37 1.96 -4.65 3.59
N ASP A 38 1.00 -4.91 4.48
CA ASP A 38 1.03 -6.00 5.46
C ASP A 38 -0.29 -6.78 5.40
N SER A 39 -0.21 -8.12 5.44
CA SER A 39 -1.38 -9.00 5.31
C SER A 39 -2.42 -8.79 6.41
N ARG A 40 -2.01 -8.29 7.59
CA ARG A 40 -2.92 -7.98 8.72
C ARG A 40 -3.77 -6.74 8.48
N THR A 41 -3.31 -5.80 7.66
CA THR A 41 -3.99 -4.51 7.44
C THR A 41 -4.60 -4.41 6.05
N LEU A 42 -4.06 -5.11 5.06
CA LEU A 42 -4.47 -4.90 3.67
C LEU A 42 -5.98 -5.13 3.43
N GLY A 43 -6.56 -6.14 4.09
CA GLY A 43 -7.99 -6.46 4.01
C GLY A 43 -8.88 -5.29 4.39
N ALA A 44 -8.66 -4.73 5.59
CA ALA A 44 -9.44 -3.61 6.10
C ALA A 44 -9.14 -2.29 5.37
N HIS A 45 -7.93 -2.10 4.85
CA HIS A 45 -7.49 -0.78 4.35
C HIS A 45 -7.49 -0.64 2.82
N ALA A 46 -6.97 -1.60 2.07
CA ALA A 46 -6.82 -1.46 0.61
C ALA A 46 -7.88 -2.24 -0.16
N LEU A 47 -8.24 -3.43 0.32
CA LEU A 47 -9.01 -4.39 -0.46
C LEU A 47 -10.50 -4.05 -0.53
N GLY A 48 -11.07 -3.42 0.49
CA GLY A 48 -12.47 -2.97 0.46
C GLY A 48 -12.73 -1.92 -0.63
N ILE A 49 -11.77 -1.07 -0.95
CA ILE A 49 -11.94 -0.02 -1.99
C ILE A 49 -11.50 -0.47 -3.38
N ALA A 50 -10.64 -1.49 -3.49
CA ALA A 50 -10.12 -1.99 -4.77
C ALA A 50 -11.20 -2.27 -5.84
N PRO A 51 -12.37 -2.86 -5.51
CA PRO A 51 -13.45 -3.12 -6.46
C PRO A 51 -14.01 -1.86 -7.14
N LEU A 52 -13.78 -0.66 -6.58
CA LEU A 52 -14.28 0.59 -7.16
C LEU A 52 -13.53 1.04 -8.43
N PHE A 53 -12.36 0.45 -8.69
CA PHE A 53 -11.51 0.80 -9.82
C PHE A 53 -11.63 -0.23 -10.93
N ASP A 54 -11.26 0.13 -12.16
CA ASP A 54 -11.13 -0.85 -13.24
C ASP A 54 -9.96 -1.81 -13.00
N GLU A 55 -8.91 -1.29 -12.38
CA GLU A 55 -7.72 -2.02 -11.99
C GLU A 55 -7.08 -1.34 -10.77
N PHE A 56 -6.69 -2.13 -9.78
CA PHE A 56 -6.15 -1.64 -8.52
C PHE A 56 -4.77 -2.25 -8.27
N LEU A 57 -3.74 -1.41 -8.27
CA LEU A 57 -2.34 -1.82 -8.18
C LEU A 57 -1.89 -1.84 -6.72
N ILE A 58 -1.17 -2.89 -6.33
CA ILE A 58 -0.51 -3.02 -5.03
C ILE A 58 0.94 -3.47 -5.25
N ILE A 59 1.89 -2.88 -4.52
CA ILE A 59 3.30 -3.27 -4.59
C ILE A 59 3.51 -4.58 -3.84
N ASN A 60 4.21 -5.52 -4.47
CA ASN A 60 4.70 -6.73 -3.82
C ASN A 60 5.82 -6.37 -2.81
N PRO A 61 5.65 -6.62 -1.51
CA PRO A 61 6.66 -6.32 -0.50
C PRO A 61 7.83 -7.33 -0.49
N MET A 62 7.71 -8.47 -1.19
CA MET A 62 8.70 -9.55 -1.13
C MET A 62 10.05 -9.12 -1.73
N ALA A 63 11.11 -9.31 -0.96
CA ALA A 63 12.47 -9.00 -1.38
C ALA A 63 12.93 -9.95 -2.50
N ASN A 64 13.44 -9.38 -3.60
CA ASN A 64 14.08 -10.16 -4.65
C ASN A 64 15.51 -10.51 -4.24
N ALA A 65 15.78 -11.80 -4.01
CA ALA A 65 17.10 -12.28 -3.56
C ALA A 65 18.24 -11.91 -4.52
N ASN A 66 17.95 -11.71 -5.81
CA ASN A 66 18.93 -11.22 -6.77
C ASN A 66 19.52 -9.86 -6.32
N ASN A 67 18.73 -9.00 -5.68
CA ASN A 67 19.11 -7.65 -5.30
C ASN A 67 19.75 -7.53 -3.92
N VAL A 68 19.89 -8.65 -3.22
CA VAL A 68 20.47 -8.70 -1.88
C VAL A 68 21.91 -9.20 -1.99
N ASN A 69 22.83 -8.63 -1.21
CA ASN A 69 24.18 -9.14 -1.10
C ASN A 69 24.11 -10.61 -0.60
N PRO A 70 24.83 -11.57 -1.23
CA PRO A 70 24.79 -12.97 -0.85
C PRO A 70 24.88 -13.24 0.66
N GLU A 71 25.72 -12.51 1.40
CA GLU A 71 25.87 -12.67 2.85
C GLU A 71 24.57 -12.44 3.64
N PHE A 72 23.67 -11.60 3.11
CA PHE A 72 22.38 -11.27 3.72
C PHE A 72 21.21 -11.86 2.94
N SER A 73 21.44 -12.71 1.93
CA SER A 73 20.38 -13.19 1.04
C SER A 73 19.52 -14.26 1.73
N PRO A 74 18.19 -14.27 1.52
CA PRO A 74 17.33 -15.36 2.02
C PRO A 74 17.63 -16.73 1.41
N VAL A 75 18.38 -16.78 0.30
CA VAL A 75 18.83 -18.03 -0.34
C VAL A 75 19.99 -18.65 0.45
N GLU A 76 20.94 -17.82 0.89
CA GLU A 76 22.16 -18.24 1.61
C GLU A 76 21.95 -18.30 3.13
N GLN A 77 21.10 -17.44 3.67
CA GLN A 77 20.76 -17.33 5.10
C GLN A 77 19.28 -17.63 5.37
N PRO A 78 18.73 -18.78 4.94
CA PRO A 78 17.28 -19.03 5.00
C PRO A 78 16.70 -19.00 6.41
N ASN A 79 17.48 -19.37 7.42
CA ASN A 79 17.04 -19.37 8.81
C ASN A 79 16.75 -17.95 9.33
N GLN A 80 17.45 -16.92 8.83
CA GLN A 80 17.23 -15.53 9.25
C GLN A 80 15.93 -14.93 8.66
N TYR A 81 15.30 -15.61 7.71
CA TYR A 81 14.16 -15.11 6.96
C TYR A 81 12.86 -15.87 7.22
N MET A 82 12.84 -16.81 8.17
CA MET A 82 11.67 -17.68 8.41
C MET A 82 10.41 -16.85 8.68
N TYR A 83 10.48 -15.91 9.63
CA TYR A 83 9.35 -15.05 9.95
C TYR A 83 8.95 -14.13 8.79
N GLN A 84 9.92 -13.47 8.14
CA GLN A 84 9.62 -12.58 7.01
C GLN A 84 8.98 -13.32 5.85
N ALA A 85 9.43 -14.54 5.56
CA ALA A 85 8.87 -15.34 4.50
C ALA A 85 7.45 -15.81 4.81
N LEU A 86 7.13 -16.10 6.07
CA LEU A 86 5.75 -16.35 6.49
C LEU A 86 4.87 -15.13 6.19
N LYS A 87 5.33 -13.92 6.50
CA LYS A 87 4.63 -12.67 6.15
C LYS A 87 4.43 -12.54 4.64
N ASP A 88 5.48 -12.75 3.85
CA ASP A 88 5.45 -12.61 2.39
C ASP A 88 4.51 -13.64 1.74
N ILE A 89 4.56 -14.90 2.19
CA ILE A 89 3.67 -15.97 1.70
C ILE A 89 2.22 -15.65 2.06
N MET A 90 1.95 -15.26 3.30
CA MET A 90 0.60 -14.89 3.74
C MET A 90 0.05 -13.69 2.98
N PHE A 91 0.90 -12.72 2.62
CA PHE A 91 0.53 -11.59 1.77
C PHE A 91 0.12 -12.03 0.36
N ILE A 92 0.88 -12.92 -0.27
CA ILE A 92 0.56 -13.40 -1.63
C ILE A 92 -0.68 -14.30 -1.62
N LEU A 93 -0.80 -15.20 -0.64
CA LEU A 93 -1.97 -16.08 -0.50
C LEU A 93 -3.26 -15.32 -0.24
N SER A 94 -3.23 -14.22 0.54
CA SER A 94 -4.42 -13.41 0.78
C SER A 94 -4.88 -12.66 -0.47
N LEU A 95 -3.97 -12.38 -1.41
CA LEU A 95 -4.26 -11.69 -2.66
C LEU A 95 -4.54 -12.62 -3.83
N GLU A 96 -4.08 -13.87 -3.80
CA GLU A 96 -4.20 -14.83 -4.91
C GLU A 96 -5.62 -14.87 -5.52
N PRO A 97 -6.71 -15.01 -4.75
CA PRO A 97 -8.05 -15.07 -5.32
C PRO A 97 -8.48 -13.77 -6.01
N LEU A 98 -8.02 -12.63 -5.48
CA LEU A 98 -8.33 -11.31 -6.02
C LEU A 98 -7.53 -11.03 -7.30
N ILE A 99 -6.29 -11.51 -7.37
CA ILE A 99 -5.46 -11.47 -8.58
C ILE A 99 -6.11 -12.33 -9.68
N ALA A 100 -6.50 -13.57 -9.36
CA ALA A 100 -7.13 -14.49 -10.31
C ALA A 100 -8.42 -13.93 -10.92
N ASN A 101 -9.15 -13.10 -10.17
CA ASN A 101 -10.40 -12.47 -10.60
C ASN A 101 -10.24 -11.02 -11.09
N ASN A 102 -9.00 -10.54 -11.31
CA ASN A 102 -8.69 -9.19 -11.78
C ASN A 102 -9.26 -8.06 -10.91
N LEU A 103 -9.41 -8.30 -9.60
CA LEU A 103 -9.78 -7.27 -8.63
C LEU A 103 -8.58 -6.44 -8.18
N VAL A 104 -7.42 -7.10 -8.08
CA VAL A 104 -6.13 -6.49 -7.72
C VAL A 104 -5.08 -6.96 -8.72
N ASN A 105 -4.15 -6.07 -9.07
CA ASN A 105 -2.95 -6.40 -9.83
C ASN A 105 -1.72 -6.12 -8.95
N VAL A 106 -0.97 -7.17 -8.63
CA VAL A 106 0.24 -7.05 -7.81
C VAL A 106 1.43 -6.81 -8.73
N ILE A 107 2.11 -5.69 -8.51
CA ILE A 107 3.27 -5.27 -9.30
C ILE A 107 4.53 -5.24 -8.45
N SER A 108 5.68 -5.46 -9.06
CA SER A 108 6.97 -5.28 -8.39
C SER A 108 7.41 -3.82 -8.44
N ASP A 109 8.08 -3.34 -7.39
CA ASP A 109 8.66 -1.99 -7.37
C ASP A 109 9.70 -1.85 -8.50
N PRO A 110 9.57 -0.86 -9.40
CA PRO A 110 10.52 -0.62 -10.49
C PRO A 110 11.97 -0.41 -10.00
N GLY A 111 12.16 0.13 -8.80
CA GLY A 111 13.47 0.27 -8.17
C GLY A 111 14.16 -1.07 -7.87
N ASN A 112 13.45 -2.20 -7.92
CA ASN A 112 14.06 -3.53 -7.84
C ASN A 112 14.77 -3.94 -9.14
N PHE A 113 14.53 -3.27 -10.27
CA PHE A 113 15.12 -3.63 -11.56
C PHE A 113 15.97 -2.51 -12.14
N ASP A 114 15.64 -1.27 -11.79
CA ASP A 114 16.40 -0.08 -12.17
C ASP A 114 17.20 0.46 -10.98
N LEU A 115 18.48 0.07 -10.89
CA LEU A 115 19.39 0.50 -9.82
C LEU A 115 19.63 2.02 -9.82
N TYR A 116 19.53 2.68 -10.97
CA TYR A 116 19.68 4.13 -11.03
C TYR A 116 18.46 4.79 -10.39
N LEU A 117 17.26 4.37 -10.79
CA LEU A 117 16.00 4.79 -10.18
C LEU A 117 16.03 4.57 -8.67
N GLN A 118 16.40 3.37 -8.21
CA GLN A 118 16.46 3.02 -6.79
C GLN A 118 17.34 3.98 -5.98
N ARG A 119 18.55 4.28 -6.48
CA ARG A 119 19.51 5.14 -5.78
C ARG A 119 19.02 6.58 -5.68
N GLU A 120 18.54 7.15 -6.78
CA GLU A 120 18.02 8.51 -6.80
C GLU A 120 16.79 8.63 -5.88
N MET A 121 15.90 7.65 -5.94
CA MET A 121 14.74 7.51 -5.05
C MET A 121 15.13 7.48 -3.57
N MET A 122 16.16 6.72 -3.20
CA MET A 122 16.65 6.68 -1.82
C MET A 122 17.23 8.03 -1.37
N VAL A 123 17.88 8.78 -2.26
CA VAL A 123 18.41 10.12 -1.95
C VAL A 123 17.27 11.10 -1.68
N MET A 124 16.25 11.12 -2.55
CA MET A 124 15.10 12.01 -2.40
C MET A 124 14.30 11.69 -1.13
N ALA A 125 14.05 10.41 -0.86
CA ALA A 125 13.34 9.97 0.35
C ALA A 125 14.10 10.35 1.63
N LYS A 126 15.44 10.23 1.66
CA LYS A 126 16.27 10.68 2.80
C LYS A 126 16.18 12.19 3.02
N GLN A 127 16.21 12.98 1.94
CA GLN A 127 16.11 14.44 2.03
C GLN A 127 14.73 14.88 2.52
N ARG A 128 13.65 14.20 2.12
CA ARG A 128 12.30 14.49 2.65
C ARG A 128 12.15 14.06 4.11
N GLY A 129 12.69 12.89 4.47
CA GLY A 129 12.54 12.29 5.80
C GLY A 129 12.98 13.18 6.97
N THR A 130 13.86 14.17 6.73
CA THR A 130 14.25 15.15 7.75
C THR A 130 13.19 16.22 8.06
N SER A 131 12.13 16.31 7.24
CA SER A 131 11.13 17.38 7.30
C SER A 131 9.69 16.92 7.55
N THR A 132 9.37 15.65 7.30
CA THR A 132 8.00 15.12 7.45
C THR A 132 7.78 14.57 8.86
N SER A 133 6.80 15.12 9.59
CA SER A 133 6.31 14.50 10.83
C SER A 133 5.37 13.34 10.52
N ILE A 134 5.65 12.16 11.07
CA ILE A 134 4.75 11.01 10.98
C ILE A 134 3.52 11.27 11.86
N SER A 135 2.33 11.01 11.32
CA SER A 135 1.06 11.23 12.03
C SER A 135 0.96 10.33 13.28
N PRO A 136 0.23 10.76 14.32
CA PRO A 136 -0.01 9.92 15.50
C PRO A 136 -0.71 8.59 15.18
N ARG A 137 -1.62 8.60 14.19
CA ARG A 137 -2.36 7.42 13.75
C ARG A 137 -1.45 6.39 13.11
N ASP A 138 -0.62 6.82 12.16
CA ASP A 138 0.32 5.94 11.46
C ASP A 138 1.37 5.40 12.45
N LYS A 139 1.85 6.25 13.39
CA LYS A 139 2.73 5.80 14.49
C LYS A 139 2.09 4.70 15.31
N LYS A 140 0.82 4.86 15.71
CA LYS A 140 0.11 3.88 16.52
C LYS A 140 -0.04 2.55 15.77
N LEU A 141 -0.43 2.60 14.49
CA LEU A 141 -0.55 1.41 13.64
C LEU A 141 0.78 0.68 13.53
N HIS A 142 1.85 1.37 13.12
CA HIS A 142 3.16 0.74 12.94
C HIS A 142 3.78 0.27 14.25
N PHE A 143 3.54 0.97 15.36
CA PHE A 143 3.97 0.49 16.67
C PHE A 143 3.25 -0.80 17.07
N HIS A 144 1.94 -0.90 16.78
CA HIS A 144 1.18 -2.12 17.02
C HIS A 144 1.71 -3.30 16.17
N LEU A 145 1.87 -3.09 14.86
CA LEU A 145 2.41 -4.13 13.96
C LEU A 145 3.84 -4.56 14.34
N ALA A 146 4.70 -3.61 14.70
CA ALA A 146 6.06 -3.89 15.16
C ALA A 146 6.07 -4.66 16.49
N THR A 147 5.14 -4.34 17.39
CA THR A 147 4.99 -5.07 18.66
C THR A 147 4.60 -6.52 18.41
N GLU A 148 3.61 -6.75 17.53
CA GLU A 148 3.22 -8.11 17.16
C GLU A 148 4.34 -8.87 16.45
N ASP A 149 5.07 -8.21 15.54
CA ASP A 149 6.22 -8.81 14.86
C ASP A 149 7.33 -9.22 15.84
N LEU A 150 7.58 -8.36 16.84
CA LEU A 150 8.50 -8.67 17.92
C LEU A 150 8.02 -9.90 18.70
N LEU A 151 6.77 -9.93 19.14
CA LEU A 151 6.23 -11.05 19.92
C LEU A 151 6.24 -12.37 19.13
N ASN A 152 5.87 -12.34 17.85
CA ASN A 152 5.88 -13.52 17.00
C ASN A 152 7.30 -14.05 16.77
N SER A 153 8.26 -13.17 16.48
CA SER A 153 9.66 -13.57 16.29
C SER A 153 10.33 -14.02 17.60
N THR A 154 9.99 -13.39 18.73
CA THR A 154 10.47 -13.82 20.06
C THR A 154 10.04 -15.24 20.35
N HIS A 155 8.85 -15.69 19.93
CA HIS A 155 8.39 -17.06 20.17
C HIS A 155 9.37 -18.13 19.68
N MET A 156 10.01 -17.88 18.53
CA MET A 156 10.98 -18.77 17.89
C MET A 156 12.29 -18.92 18.68
N MET A 157 12.58 -18.00 19.61
CA MET A 157 13.82 -18.02 20.38
C MET A 157 13.81 -19.12 21.46
N PRO A 158 14.99 -19.63 21.85
CA PRO A 158 15.12 -20.54 22.98
C PRO A 158 14.52 -19.97 24.28
N HIS A 159 13.94 -20.82 25.13
CA HIS A 159 13.25 -20.41 26.37
C HIS A 159 14.10 -19.46 27.24
N ASP A 160 15.36 -19.81 27.52
CA ASP A 160 16.26 -18.97 28.32
C ASP A 160 16.52 -17.58 27.70
N VAL A 161 16.53 -17.49 26.36
CA VAL A 161 16.70 -16.22 25.65
C VAL A 161 15.46 -15.36 25.82
N LYS A 162 14.26 -15.92 25.62
CA LYS A 162 12.98 -15.22 25.80
C LYS A 162 12.84 -14.71 27.24
N LYS A 163 13.15 -15.56 28.22
CA LYS A 163 13.11 -15.19 29.65
C LYS A 163 14.03 -14.02 29.96
N ARG A 164 15.28 -14.06 29.48
CA ARG A 164 16.22 -12.94 29.64
C ARG A 164 15.72 -11.67 28.96
N MET A 165 15.16 -11.75 27.75
CA MET A 165 14.59 -10.61 27.04
C MET A 165 13.51 -9.93 27.88
N PHE A 166 12.53 -10.68 28.40
CA PHE A 166 11.49 -10.12 29.27
C PHE A 166 12.04 -9.51 30.56
N MET A 167 13.05 -10.12 31.17
CA MET A 167 13.65 -9.59 32.39
C MET A 167 14.44 -8.30 32.17
N TYR A 168 15.26 -8.23 31.11
CA TYR A 168 16.20 -7.13 30.91
C TYR A 168 15.66 -6.01 30.04
N GLU A 169 14.95 -6.32 28.96
CA GLU A 169 14.44 -5.30 28.03
C GLU A 169 13.12 -4.72 28.52
N PHE A 170 12.28 -5.55 29.16
CA PHE A 170 10.97 -5.14 29.68
C PHE A 170 10.96 -4.95 31.20
N GLY A 171 12.08 -5.22 31.90
CA GLY A 171 12.19 -5.01 33.34
C GLY A 171 11.28 -5.92 34.18
N MET A 172 10.85 -7.06 33.63
CA MET A 172 9.93 -7.97 34.32
C MET A 172 10.65 -8.78 35.42
N PRO A 173 10.04 -8.99 36.59
CA PRO A 173 10.51 -9.99 37.54
C PRO A 173 10.51 -11.39 36.93
N GLU A 174 11.39 -12.28 37.42
CA GLU A 174 11.56 -13.62 36.86
C GLU A 174 10.25 -14.43 36.81
N GLU A 175 9.46 -14.37 37.89
CA GLU A 175 8.17 -15.07 37.98
C GLU A 175 7.17 -14.58 36.92
N LEU A 176 7.10 -13.25 36.72
CA LEU A 176 6.21 -12.64 35.72
C LEU A 176 6.68 -12.94 34.29
N ALA A 177 8.00 -12.98 34.06
CA ALA A 177 8.55 -13.39 32.77
C ALA A 177 8.16 -14.85 32.44
N GLU A 178 8.21 -15.76 33.42
CA GLU A 178 7.82 -17.15 33.25
C GLU A 178 6.31 -17.32 32.99
N GLU A 179 5.47 -16.53 33.66
CA GLU A 179 4.02 -16.48 33.42
C GLU A 179 3.72 -15.97 32.00
N THR A 180 4.34 -14.86 31.61
CA THR A 180 4.20 -14.25 30.27
C THR A 180 4.61 -15.23 29.17
N LEU A 181 5.64 -16.06 29.39
CA LEU A 181 6.05 -17.10 28.44
C LEU A 181 4.97 -18.17 28.23
N LYS A 182 4.25 -18.55 29.29
CA LYS A 182 3.13 -19.51 29.18
C LYS A 182 1.98 -18.90 28.40
N ASP A 183 1.67 -17.64 28.65
CA ASP A 183 0.63 -16.91 27.92
C ASP A 183 0.98 -16.78 26.43
N LEU A 184 2.23 -16.41 26.12
CA LEU A 184 2.74 -16.34 24.75
C LEU A 184 2.60 -17.70 24.05
N GLN A 185 2.92 -18.80 24.74
CA GLN A 185 2.78 -20.16 24.20
C GLN A 185 1.32 -20.55 23.97
N ALA A 186 0.40 -20.15 24.85
CA ALA A 186 -1.02 -20.44 24.71
C ALA A 186 -1.62 -19.73 23.49
N VAL A 187 -1.23 -18.47 23.26
CA VAL A 187 -1.74 -17.64 22.14
C VAL A 187 -1.05 -17.99 20.82
N ALA A 188 0.16 -18.56 20.85
CA ALA A 188 0.94 -18.91 19.66
C ALA A 188 0.17 -19.73 18.61
N THR A 189 -0.68 -20.66 19.05
CA THR A 189 -1.47 -21.50 18.13
C THR A 189 -2.60 -20.79 17.40
N SER A 190 -2.99 -19.59 17.87
CA SER A 190 -4.09 -18.80 17.31
C SER A 190 -3.64 -17.67 16.39
N SER A 191 -2.35 -17.31 16.40
CA SER A 191 -1.81 -16.23 15.57
C SER A 191 -1.40 -16.76 14.19
N PRO A 192 -1.97 -16.24 13.08
CA PRO A 192 -1.66 -16.71 11.72
C PRO A 192 -0.20 -16.51 11.30
N LEU A 193 0.50 -15.58 11.94
CA LEU A 193 1.90 -15.26 11.65
C LEU A 193 2.87 -15.84 12.70
N MET A 194 2.39 -16.65 13.64
CA MET A 194 3.30 -17.27 14.60
C MET A 194 4.07 -18.42 13.96
N GLU A 195 5.39 -18.28 13.84
CA GLU A 195 6.25 -19.38 13.43
C GLU A 195 6.52 -20.30 14.62
N LEU A 196 6.13 -21.56 14.49
CA LEU A 196 6.23 -22.55 15.56
C LEU A 196 7.59 -23.27 15.57
N GLN A 197 8.36 -23.13 14.49
CA GLN A 197 9.69 -23.70 14.41
C GLN A 197 10.70 -22.83 15.19
N PRO A 198 11.48 -23.42 16.12
CA PRO A 198 12.52 -22.69 16.82
C PRO A 198 13.69 -22.37 15.87
N ILE A 199 14.36 -21.25 16.12
CA ILE A 199 15.59 -20.89 15.41
C ILE A 199 16.83 -21.38 16.15
N PRO A 200 17.94 -21.65 15.44
CA PRO A 200 19.21 -21.94 16.07
C PRO A 200 19.66 -20.84 17.04
N THR A 201 20.29 -21.23 18.14
CA THR A 201 20.83 -20.29 19.12
C THR A 201 21.88 -19.38 18.47
N GLY A 202 21.69 -18.06 18.61
CA GLY A 202 22.62 -17.05 18.08
C GLY A 202 22.23 -16.47 16.72
N GLU A 203 21.16 -16.97 16.11
CA GLU A 203 20.57 -16.38 14.90
C GLU A 203 19.42 -15.44 15.26
N GLY A 204 19.28 -14.36 14.50
CA GLY A 204 18.15 -13.42 14.58
C GLY A 204 17.19 -13.61 13.41
N GLN A 205 16.03 -12.95 13.47
CA GLN A 205 15.11 -12.86 12.35
C GLN A 205 15.19 -11.47 11.71
N LEU A 206 15.24 -11.42 10.38
CA LEU A 206 14.94 -10.20 9.65
C LEU A 206 13.43 -9.97 9.71
N ILE A 207 13.05 -8.74 10.05
CA ILE A 207 11.66 -8.30 10.07
C ILE A 207 11.59 -7.01 9.28
N MET A 208 10.91 -7.07 8.15
CA MET A 208 10.67 -5.92 7.29
C MET A 208 9.26 -5.38 7.53
N SER A 209 9.19 -4.07 7.69
CA SER A 209 7.95 -3.29 7.70
C SER A 209 8.05 -2.23 6.62
N SER A 210 7.02 -2.11 5.79
CA SER A 210 7.05 -1.22 4.63
C SER A 210 5.74 -0.45 4.48
N ILE A 211 5.91 0.85 4.21
CA ILE A 211 4.87 1.69 3.60
C ILE A 211 5.31 1.87 2.15
N ALA A 212 4.59 1.26 1.22
CA ALA A 212 5.00 1.19 -0.18
C ALA A 212 3.82 1.46 -1.13
N PRO A 213 4.09 2.08 -2.31
CA PRO A 213 5.32 2.80 -2.62
C PRO A 213 5.48 4.05 -1.75
N ASN A 214 6.69 4.59 -1.62
CA ASN A 214 6.88 5.91 -0.98
C ASN A 214 6.33 7.04 -1.88
N TYR A 215 6.38 8.30 -1.44
CA TYR A 215 5.82 9.42 -2.20
C TYR A 215 6.32 9.51 -3.66
N GLU A 216 7.64 9.54 -3.90
CA GLU A 216 8.16 9.72 -5.26
C GLU A 216 7.83 8.51 -6.14
N MET A 217 7.87 7.30 -5.57
CA MET A 217 7.57 6.08 -6.32
C MET A 217 6.07 5.97 -6.60
N SER A 218 5.23 6.50 -5.69
CA SER A 218 3.79 6.60 -5.92
C SER A 218 3.49 7.52 -7.12
N LEU A 219 4.14 8.69 -7.19
CA LEU A 219 4.01 9.58 -8.34
C LEU A 219 4.58 8.93 -9.61
N PHE A 220 5.77 8.35 -9.53
CA PHE A 220 6.42 7.69 -10.66
C PHE A 220 5.52 6.59 -11.26
N ILE A 221 5.07 5.64 -10.43
CA ILE A 221 4.24 4.51 -10.88
C ILE A 221 2.88 5.03 -11.38
N ALA A 222 2.26 5.98 -10.69
CA ALA A 222 1.01 6.57 -11.14
C ALA A 222 1.14 7.23 -12.52
N GLN A 223 2.25 7.91 -12.80
CA GLN A 223 2.52 8.50 -14.11
C GLN A 223 2.80 7.45 -15.19
N VAL A 224 3.56 6.41 -14.89
CA VAL A 224 3.82 5.30 -15.83
C VAL A 224 2.55 4.54 -16.16
N THR A 225 1.65 4.37 -15.19
CA THR A 225 0.46 3.52 -15.32
C THR A 225 -0.81 4.29 -15.62
N GLY A 226 -0.78 5.61 -15.62
CA GLY A 226 -1.98 6.45 -15.74
C GLY A 226 -2.94 6.26 -14.56
N SER A 227 -2.44 5.98 -13.36
CA SER A 227 -3.25 5.73 -12.17
C SER A 227 -3.53 7.00 -11.37
N VAL A 228 -4.66 7.01 -10.64
CA VAL A 228 -4.80 7.84 -9.43
C VAL A 228 -4.06 7.18 -8.27
N ILE A 229 -3.79 7.94 -7.20
CA ILE A 229 -3.18 7.38 -5.99
C ILE A 229 -4.26 7.20 -4.92
N VAL A 230 -4.25 6.06 -4.24
CA VAL A 230 -5.12 5.77 -3.09
C VAL A 230 -4.25 5.55 -1.86
N THR A 231 -4.59 6.19 -0.74
CA THR A 231 -3.87 6.05 0.52
C THR A 231 -4.81 6.01 1.71
N ASP A 232 -4.45 5.24 2.72
CA ASP A 232 -5.03 5.27 4.05
C ASP A 232 -4.14 5.98 5.08
N SER A 233 -2.84 6.13 4.75
CA SER A 233 -1.86 6.81 5.58
C SER A 233 -2.10 8.32 5.60
N GLU A 234 -2.21 8.88 6.81
CA GLU A 234 -2.26 10.33 7.03
C GLU A 234 -0.94 11.00 6.66
N THR A 235 0.17 10.35 6.95
CA THR A 235 1.50 10.86 6.60
C THR A 235 1.65 10.99 5.09
N ARG A 236 1.23 9.97 4.31
CA ARG A 236 1.23 10.05 2.84
C ARG A 236 0.29 11.13 2.33
N TRP A 237 -0.90 11.26 2.91
CA TRP A 237 -1.83 12.32 2.55
C TRP A 237 -1.22 13.72 2.71
N THR A 238 -0.60 14.01 3.85
CA THR A 238 0.05 15.31 4.10
C THR A 238 1.18 15.59 3.10
N GLU A 239 1.94 14.57 2.69
CA GLU A 239 2.97 14.73 1.65
C GLU A 239 2.37 15.11 0.29
N PHE A 240 1.26 14.50 -0.10
CA PHE A 240 0.58 14.86 -1.35
C PHE A 240 -0.07 16.24 -1.26
N GLU A 241 -0.69 16.58 -0.13
CA GLU A 241 -1.28 17.91 0.09
C GLU A 241 -0.25 19.05 -0.08
N ALA A 242 0.98 18.82 0.37
CA ALA A 242 2.07 19.79 0.26
C ALA A 242 2.60 19.98 -1.17
N THR A 243 2.34 19.04 -2.08
CA THR A 243 3.01 18.93 -3.41
C THR A 243 2.05 19.13 -4.59
N GLN A 244 0.82 19.53 -4.30
CA GLN A 244 -0.17 19.93 -5.30
C GLN A 244 0.35 21.05 -6.18
N HIS A 245 -0.05 21.05 -7.45
CA HIS A 245 0.19 22.19 -8.33
C HIS A 245 -0.42 23.47 -7.76
N ARG A 246 0.36 24.56 -7.77
CA ARG A 246 -0.03 25.85 -7.21
C ARG A 246 0.28 26.96 -8.20
N GLU A 247 -0.72 27.78 -8.49
CA GLU A 247 -0.53 29.04 -9.18
C GLU A 247 -0.48 30.17 -8.14
N GLN A 248 0.58 30.98 -8.18
CA GLN A 248 0.81 32.06 -7.20
C GLN A 248 0.74 31.60 -5.73
N GLY A 249 1.14 30.35 -5.46
CA GLY A 249 1.16 29.76 -4.11
C GLY A 249 -0.16 29.15 -3.66
N VAL A 250 -1.20 29.17 -4.48
CA VAL A 250 -2.54 28.65 -4.16
C VAL A 250 -2.87 27.46 -5.06
N ALA A 251 -3.36 26.37 -4.47
CA ALA A 251 -3.90 25.23 -5.23
C ALA A 251 -5.34 25.53 -5.64
N ASN A 252 -5.64 25.40 -6.93
CA ASN A 252 -7.00 25.59 -7.45
C ASN A 252 -7.71 24.24 -7.54
N HIS A 253 -8.94 24.15 -7.06
CA HIS A 253 -9.71 22.90 -7.00
C HIS A 253 -11.05 23.03 -7.73
N PRO A 254 -11.05 23.12 -9.07
CA PRO A 254 -12.27 23.35 -9.84
C PRO A 254 -13.30 22.21 -9.70
N TRP A 255 -12.85 21.01 -9.34
CA TRP A 255 -13.69 19.82 -9.18
C TRP A 255 -14.05 19.50 -7.73
N SER A 256 -13.69 20.37 -6.77
CA SER A 256 -13.95 20.15 -5.34
C SER A 256 -15.44 19.94 -5.04
N SER A 257 -16.34 20.62 -5.76
CA SER A 257 -17.78 20.47 -5.61
C SER A 257 -18.29 19.07 -5.94
N LEU A 258 -17.62 18.32 -6.83
CA LEU A 258 -17.97 16.93 -7.17
C LEU A 258 -17.85 16.01 -5.96
N TYR A 259 -16.81 16.23 -5.17
CA TYR A 259 -16.46 15.39 -4.03
C TYR A 259 -17.06 15.92 -2.72
N GLY A 260 -17.49 17.18 -2.68
CA GLY A 260 -18.01 17.83 -1.47
C GLY A 260 -19.33 17.24 -0.94
N THR A 261 -20.01 16.37 -1.69
CA THR A 261 -21.18 15.62 -1.19
C THR A 261 -20.86 14.19 -0.78
N LEU A 262 -19.62 13.73 -1.01
CA LEU A 262 -19.19 12.35 -0.81
C LEU A 262 -18.14 12.29 0.30
N ASP A 263 -18.58 12.52 1.54
CA ASP A 263 -17.73 12.48 2.74
C ASP A 263 -17.33 11.05 3.15
N SER A 264 -17.97 10.04 2.55
CA SER A 264 -17.69 8.63 2.81
C SER A 264 -17.77 7.80 1.53
N MET A 265 -17.00 6.72 1.49
CA MET A 265 -16.92 5.78 0.39
C MET A 265 -17.35 4.39 0.86
N PRO A 266 -18.13 3.64 0.07
CA PRO A 266 -18.44 2.26 0.39
C PRO A 266 -17.23 1.35 0.20
N LEU A 267 -17.08 0.42 1.13
CA LEU A 267 -16.11 -0.67 1.11
C LEU A 267 -16.83 -1.95 0.67
N ASP A 268 -16.41 -2.51 -0.45
CA ASP A 268 -17.01 -3.70 -1.05
C ASP A 268 -16.34 -4.96 -0.49
N TYR A 269 -16.53 -5.21 0.81
CA TYR A 269 -16.00 -6.41 1.47
C TYR A 269 -16.63 -7.70 0.92
N ASP A 270 -17.89 -7.65 0.48
CA ASP A 270 -18.53 -8.74 -0.26
C ASP A 270 -17.71 -9.18 -1.48
N ALA A 271 -17.05 -8.25 -2.17
CA ALA A 271 -16.21 -8.59 -3.32
C ALA A 271 -14.92 -9.32 -2.93
N ILE A 272 -14.45 -9.14 -1.70
CA ILE A 272 -13.32 -9.90 -1.15
C ILE A 272 -13.75 -11.33 -0.86
N ASP A 273 -14.94 -11.53 -0.28
CA ASP A 273 -15.44 -12.86 0.08
C ASP A 273 -15.91 -13.66 -1.15
N LEU A 274 -16.52 -12.97 -2.12
CA LEU A 274 -17.08 -13.59 -3.33
C LEU A 274 -16.12 -13.57 -4.54
N TRP A 275 -14.95 -12.96 -4.37
CA TRP A 275 -13.94 -12.73 -5.42
C TRP A 275 -14.49 -12.11 -6.71
N LYS A 276 -15.50 -11.25 -6.58
CA LYS A 276 -16.13 -10.56 -7.71
C LYS A 276 -16.70 -9.21 -7.26
N LYS A 277 -16.61 -8.19 -8.11
CA LYS A 277 -17.19 -6.86 -7.81
C LYS A 277 -18.68 -6.99 -7.50
N SER A 278 -19.14 -6.34 -6.44
CA SER A 278 -20.55 -6.39 -6.09
C SER A 278 -21.41 -5.72 -7.15
N SER A 279 -22.51 -6.38 -7.50
CA SER A 279 -23.53 -5.88 -8.41
C SER A 279 -24.64 -5.11 -7.70
N LYS A 280 -24.52 -4.89 -6.38
CA LYS A 280 -25.46 -4.03 -5.65
C LYS A 280 -25.39 -2.60 -6.22
N ARG A 281 -26.50 -1.89 -6.14
CA ARG A 281 -26.68 -0.58 -6.80
C ARG A 281 -25.72 0.44 -6.21
N GLU A 282 -25.48 0.38 -4.91
CA GLU A 282 -24.63 1.29 -4.15
C GLU A 282 -23.20 1.28 -4.70
N TYR A 283 -22.58 0.10 -4.80
CA TYR A 283 -21.22 -0.03 -5.35
C TYR A 283 -21.17 0.28 -6.85
N THR A 284 -22.20 -0.11 -7.63
CA THR A 284 -22.22 0.15 -9.07
C THR A 284 -22.32 1.65 -9.37
N ASN A 285 -23.20 2.36 -8.66
CA ASN A 285 -23.38 3.80 -8.80
C ASN A 285 -22.12 4.56 -8.38
N THR A 286 -21.48 4.16 -7.28
CA THR A 286 -20.19 4.75 -6.85
C THR A 286 -19.10 4.56 -7.90
N ARG A 287 -18.98 3.35 -8.48
CA ARG A 287 -18.01 3.09 -9.56
C ARG A 287 -18.24 3.97 -10.78
N GLU A 288 -19.49 4.08 -11.22
CA GLU A 288 -19.86 4.90 -12.37
C GLU A 288 -19.59 6.38 -12.12
N PHE A 289 -19.93 6.87 -10.92
CA PHE A 289 -19.63 8.23 -10.51
C PHE A 289 -18.12 8.51 -10.50
N MET A 290 -17.33 7.67 -9.82
CA MET A 290 -15.88 7.86 -9.72
C MET A 290 -15.21 7.84 -11.10
N LYS A 291 -15.63 6.94 -12.00
CA LYS A 291 -15.13 6.91 -13.39
C LYS A 291 -15.53 8.16 -14.17
N ALA A 292 -16.74 8.68 -13.98
CA ALA A 292 -17.19 9.89 -14.66
C ALA A 292 -16.45 11.13 -14.16
N ALA A 293 -16.24 11.24 -12.85
CA ALA A 293 -15.43 12.28 -12.23
C ALA A 293 -13.98 12.22 -12.74
N ASP A 294 -13.39 11.02 -12.77
CA ASP A 294 -12.03 10.80 -13.29
C ASP A 294 -11.87 11.30 -14.73
N ARG A 295 -12.80 10.94 -15.62
CA ARG A 295 -12.78 11.39 -17.03
C ARG A 295 -12.85 12.91 -17.15
N LEU A 296 -13.63 13.54 -16.29
CA LEU A 296 -13.78 15.00 -16.27
C LEU A 296 -12.44 15.65 -15.87
N VAL A 297 -11.75 15.11 -14.85
CA VAL A 297 -10.41 15.56 -14.43
C VAL A 297 -9.35 15.30 -15.51
N VAL A 298 -9.34 14.10 -16.12
CA VAL A 298 -8.40 13.73 -17.20
C VAL A 298 -8.50 14.68 -18.39
N ASN A 299 -9.73 15.06 -18.75
CA ASN A 299 -9.97 15.99 -19.87
C ASN A 299 -9.78 17.47 -19.48
N GLU A 300 -9.42 17.75 -18.23
CA GLU A 300 -9.38 19.09 -17.64
C GLU A 300 -10.65 19.91 -17.89
N ASP A 301 -11.80 19.23 -17.96
CA ASP A 301 -13.07 19.88 -18.28
C ASP A 301 -13.58 20.63 -17.03
N THR A 302 -13.64 21.95 -17.14
CA THR A 302 -14.12 22.85 -16.07
C THR A 302 -15.50 23.44 -16.38
N SER A 303 -16.23 22.84 -17.33
CA SER A 303 -17.57 23.25 -17.71
C SER A 303 -18.54 23.12 -16.55
N VAL A 304 -19.14 24.26 -16.17
CA VAL A 304 -20.15 24.35 -15.11
C VAL A 304 -21.29 23.36 -15.34
N ASN A 305 -21.74 23.18 -16.59
CA ASN A 305 -22.84 22.27 -16.91
C ASN A 305 -22.48 20.79 -16.65
N GLN A 306 -21.24 20.38 -16.95
CA GLN A 306 -20.80 19.00 -16.70
C GLN A 306 -20.58 18.76 -15.21
N ILE A 307 -19.98 19.75 -14.52
CA ILE A 307 -19.78 19.71 -13.08
C ILE A 307 -21.14 19.61 -12.36
N ASP A 308 -22.10 20.50 -12.65
CA ASP A 308 -23.43 20.48 -12.04
C ASP A 308 -24.17 19.17 -12.26
N ARG A 309 -23.99 18.55 -13.44
CA ARG A 309 -24.56 17.23 -13.73
C ARG A 309 -23.95 16.16 -12.83
N LEU A 310 -22.64 16.16 -12.65
CA LEU A 310 -21.97 15.18 -11.78
C LEU A 310 -22.20 15.45 -10.29
N VAL A 311 -22.40 16.70 -9.86
CA VAL A 311 -22.83 17.03 -8.48
C VAL A 311 -24.22 16.46 -8.17
N LYS A 312 -25.15 16.51 -9.14
CA LYS A 312 -26.45 15.84 -8.97
C LYS A 312 -26.28 14.32 -8.86
N PHE A 313 -25.43 13.74 -9.70
CA PHE A 313 -25.14 12.30 -9.63
C PHE A 313 -24.47 11.92 -8.30
N SER A 314 -23.51 12.71 -7.81
CA SER A 314 -22.85 12.46 -6.52
C SER A 314 -23.84 12.51 -5.36
N THR A 315 -24.82 13.42 -5.41
CA THR A 315 -25.90 13.49 -4.41
C THR A 315 -26.75 12.20 -4.42
N GLU A 316 -27.14 11.72 -5.61
CA GLU A 316 -27.86 10.45 -5.74
C GLU A 316 -27.02 9.27 -5.25
N VAL A 317 -25.71 9.25 -5.51
CA VAL A 317 -24.81 8.23 -4.98
C VAL A 317 -24.84 8.27 -3.45
N THR A 318 -24.59 9.42 -2.82
CA THR A 318 -24.61 9.57 -1.37
C THR A 318 -25.95 9.13 -0.75
N GLU A 319 -27.08 9.44 -1.38
CA GLU A 319 -28.38 8.97 -0.92
C GLU A 319 -28.51 7.44 -0.94
N ASN A 320 -27.99 6.77 -1.98
CA ASN A 320 -28.00 5.31 -2.06
C ASN A 320 -27.10 4.67 -0.98
N LEU A 321 -25.99 5.33 -0.62
CA LEU A 321 -25.05 4.82 0.38
C LEU A 321 -25.66 4.73 1.79
N ASN A 322 -26.73 5.48 2.07
CA ASN A 322 -27.46 5.37 3.34
C ASN A 322 -28.10 3.99 3.58
N ASN A 323 -28.18 3.14 2.55
CA ASN A 323 -28.67 1.77 2.67
C ASN A 323 -27.60 0.79 3.17
N LEU A 324 -26.32 1.20 3.21
CA LEU A 324 -25.22 0.35 3.66
C LEU A 324 -25.00 0.47 5.17
N PRO A 325 -24.54 -0.62 5.81
CA PRO A 325 -24.05 -0.57 7.19
C PRO A 325 -22.91 0.45 7.34
N SER A 326 -22.83 1.12 8.49
CA SER A 326 -21.75 2.09 8.76
C SER A 326 -20.35 1.46 8.79
N GLU A 327 -20.26 0.16 9.07
CA GLU A 327 -19.01 -0.62 9.04
C GLU A 327 -18.46 -0.84 7.63
N ASP A 328 -19.33 -0.77 6.61
CA ASP A 328 -18.96 -0.86 5.20
C ASP A 328 -18.66 0.53 4.61
N MET A 329 -18.48 1.55 5.44
CA MET A 329 -18.30 2.93 5.01
C MET A 329 -17.03 3.51 5.64
N ALA A 330 -16.19 4.13 4.80
CA ALA A 330 -14.96 4.81 5.24
C ALA A 330 -15.02 6.31 4.94
N PRO A 331 -14.53 7.19 5.84
CA PRO A 331 -14.31 8.60 5.52
C PRO A 331 -13.50 8.75 4.24
N PHE A 332 -13.94 9.65 3.36
CA PHE A 332 -13.35 9.82 2.03
C PHE A 332 -12.94 11.26 1.81
N GLN A 333 -11.72 11.46 1.28
CA GLN A 333 -11.21 12.77 0.93
C GLN A 333 -10.51 12.70 -0.43
N VAL A 334 -10.60 13.78 -1.19
CA VAL A 334 -10.03 13.87 -2.53
C VAL A 334 -9.22 15.14 -2.69
N LEU A 335 -8.00 14.98 -3.19
CA LEU A 335 -7.23 16.06 -3.78
C LEU A 335 -7.23 15.87 -5.29
N SER A 336 -7.76 16.86 -6.00
CA SER A 336 -7.74 16.96 -7.47
C SER A 336 -7.48 18.42 -7.86
N PRO A 337 -6.25 18.92 -7.70
CA PRO A 337 -5.90 20.28 -8.08
C PRO A 337 -5.85 20.43 -9.60
N LEU A 338 -6.21 21.59 -10.12
CA LEU A 338 -5.93 21.97 -11.51
C LEU A 338 -4.41 21.93 -11.71
N GLY A 339 -3.95 21.26 -12.77
CA GLY A 339 -2.52 21.00 -12.98
C GLY A 339 -1.95 19.79 -12.22
N GLY A 340 -2.77 19.10 -11.42
CA GLY A 340 -2.44 17.81 -10.80
C GLY A 340 -1.28 17.85 -9.79
N PHE A 341 -0.60 16.73 -9.66
CA PHE A 341 0.61 16.54 -8.87
C PHE A 341 1.78 16.36 -9.82
N TYR A 342 2.72 17.30 -9.73
CA TYR A 342 3.90 17.35 -10.57
C TYR A 342 5.12 17.59 -9.68
N ASP A 343 6.06 16.65 -9.70
CA ASP A 343 7.34 16.78 -9.03
C ASP A 343 8.46 16.76 -10.08
N THR A 344 9.28 17.81 -10.07
CA THR A 344 10.37 17.96 -11.05
C THR A 344 11.43 16.87 -10.89
N ASN A 345 11.67 16.40 -9.68
CA ASN A 345 12.61 15.31 -9.44
C ASN A 345 12.06 14.01 -9.99
N VAL A 346 10.78 13.72 -9.77
CA VAL A 346 10.10 12.55 -10.37
C VAL A 346 10.10 12.62 -11.89
N GLN A 347 9.87 13.79 -12.50
CA GLN A 347 9.98 13.93 -13.96
C GLN A 347 11.37 13.62 -14.49
N ARG A 348 12.41 14.04 -13.76
CA ARG A 348 13.79 13.68 -14.13
C ARG A 348 14.04 12.19 -14.02
N LEU A 349 13.42 11.50 -13.05
CA LEU A 349 13.49 10.04 -12.96
C LEU A 349 12.82 9.40 -14.17
N LEU A 350 11.62 9.83 -14.55
CA LEU A 350 10.92 9.33 -15.73
C LEU A 350 11.75 9.52 -17.01
N LEU A 351 12.30 10.71 -17.23
CA LEU A 351 13.13 11.02 -18.39
C LEU A 351 14.45 10.23 -18.46
N LYS A 352 14.99 9.84 -17.30
CA LYS A 352 16.24 9.05 -17.22
C LYS A 352 15.98 7.54 -17.17
N SER A 353 14.76 7.13 -16.86
CA SER A 353 14.34 5.74 -16.91
C SER A 353 14.22 5.27 -18.36
N SER A 354 14.16 3.96 -18.57
CA SER A 354 13.85 3.38 -19.89
C SER A 354 12.34 3.37 -20.19
N CYS A 355 11.51 4.10 -19.42
CA CYS A 355 10.08 4.12 -19.60
C CYS A 355 9.66 5.05 -20.76
N GLU A 356 9.21 4.47 -21.87
CA GLU A 356 8.82 5.21 -23.07
C GLU A 356 7.42 5.84 -23.00
N HIS A 357 6.57 5.36 -22.10
CA HIS A 357 5.17 5.78 -22.00
C HIS A 357 4.82 6.18 -20.56
N TYR A 358 4.56 7.47 -20.36
CA TYR A 358 4.08 8.01 -19.09
C TYR A 358 3.28 9.30 -19.34
N ILE A 359 2.38 9.62 -18.41
CA ILE A 359 1.71 10.93 -18.37
C ILE A 359 2.56 11.95 -17.59
N ASP A 360 2.37 13.23 -17.86
CA ASP A 360 3.17 14.34 -17.31
C ASP A 360 2.90 14.66 -15.84
N LYS A 361 1.75 14.23 -15.32
CA LYS A 361 1.31 14.50 -13.94
C LYS A 361 0.35 13.43 -13.42
N VAL A 362 0.25 13.31 -12.11
CA VAL A 362 -0.83 12.53 -11.47
C VAL A 362 -2.03 13.45 -11.27
N ARG A 363 -3.23 12.96 -11.57
CA ARG A 363 -4.44 13.80 -11.60
C ARG A 363 -5.12 13.95 -10.24
N SER A 364 -5.15 12.88 -9.45
CA SER A 364 -5.91 12.83 -8.20
C SER A 364 -5.24 11.92 -7.18
N VAL A 365 -5.40 12.29 -5.91
CA VAL A 365 -5.06 11.48 -4.74
C VAL A 365 -6.33 11.32 -3.91
N TYR A 366 -6.64 10.09 -3.55
CA TYR A 366 -7.78 9.72 -2.73
C TYR A 366 -7.31 9.20 -1.38
N ARG A 367 -7.88 9.75 -0.32
CA ARG A 367 -7.69 9.25 1.03
C ARG A 367 -8.94 8.55 1.53
N VAL A 368 -8.72 7.38 2.12
CA VAL A 368 -9.76 6.54 2.69
C VAL A 368 -9.40 6.29 4.16
N GLY A 369 -10.25 6.73 5.08
CA GLY A 369 -10.01 6.58 6.52
C GLY A 369 -10.51 5.24 7.03
N PHE A 370 -9.68 4.52 7.78
CA PHE A 370 -10.04 3.20 8.36
C PHE A 370 -10.11 3.16 9.88
#